data_AF-A0A0V7ZHX3-F1
#
_entry.id   AF-A0A0V7ZHX3-F1
#
_cell.length_a   1.000
_cell.length_b   1.000
_cell.length_c   1.000
_cell.angle_alpha   90.00
_cell.angle_beta   90.00
_cell.angle_gamma   90.00
#
_symmetry.space_group_name_H-M   'P 1'
#
loop_
_entity.id
_entity.type
_entity.pdbx_description
1 polymer ?
#
loop_
_entity_poly.entity_id
_entity_poly.type
_entity_poly.pdbx_seq_one_letter_code
_entity_poly.pdbx_strand_id
1 'polypeptide(L)'
;MTITDDLQKLLEILPQDLRQNLENHPQRDSLVEVVLDLGRCPEARFPSGAEYLSDVPVTQEQIDDCIVRVGSFGADNRAGIEQTLHRISAIRNRSGKVIGLTCRVGRAIFGTISMIRDLVETGKSILMLGRPGVGKTTALREIARTLADELDKRVVIIDSSNEIAGDGDVPHPAIGKARRMQVSHPDRQHQVMIEAVENHMPEVIVIDEIGTELEALAARTIAERGVQLVGTAHGNQIENLIKNPTLSDLVGGIQAVTLGDDEARRRGSQKTVLERKAPPTFEIAVEMQERKRWVVHEDLADTVDGLLRGHQPTPQVRTVDEEGNINITRQLTAIDGHKKGSRREESLAAAGSGRKSTGWRASGQMIPLPLSSEAENGNGSGRSEFERLLRKESLSNGNSFGRNSRSESGPNGEDLPLHIYPYGVSRHQLDQVIGVLNLPVVLTKELDNADAILALRSHVKNHAKLRQMAKARHLPIQMLKAGTIPQITRALRRLLNIDEPEVTDDRELQLFLHSASDDEMDALEEARLAVEQIVIPKGQPVELLPRSPQVRKMQHELVEHYRLRSDSFGDEPNRRLRIYPA
;
A
#
# COMPACT_ATOMS: atom_id res chain seq x y z
N MET A 1 7.22 31.20 -5.44
CA MET A 1 8.03 30.13 -4.84
C MET A 1 9.46 30.35 -5.25
N THR A 2 10.36 30.59 -4.30
CA THR A 2 11.81 30.65 -4.54
C THR A 2 12.35 29.22 -4.48
N ILE A 3 13.14 28.82 -5.48
CA ILE A 3 13.84 27.54 -5.50
C ILE A 3 15.32 27.87 -5.34
N THR A 4 15.93 27.48 -4.22
CA THR A 4 17.39 27.43 -4.12
C THR A 4 17.83 26.12 -4.77
N ASP A 5 18.67 26.22 -5.79
CA ASP A 5 19.15 25.06 -6.54
C ASP A 5 20.66 24.87 -6.36
N ASP A 6 21.02 23.85 -5.58
CA ASP A 6 22.39 23.40 -5.36
C ASP A 6 22.84 22.38 -6.42
N LEU A 7 22.10 22.26 -7.54
CA LEU A 7 22.30 21.27 -8.60
C LEU A 7 23.75 21.11 -9.06
N GLN A 8 24.54 22.20 -9.06
CA GLN A 8 25.95 22.12 -9.43
C GLN A 8 26.72 21.10 -8.56
N LYS A 9 26.46 21.02 -7.26
CA LYS A 9 27.10 20.05 -6.36
C LYS A 9 26.75 18.60 -6.71
N LEU A 10 25.55 18.33 -7.24
CA LEU A 10 25.19 17.01 -7.75
C LEU A 10 25.91 16.70 -9.06
N LEU A 11 25.98 17.67 -9.98
CA LEU A 11 26.66 17.52 -11.26
C LEU A 11 28.18 17.27 -11.06
N GLU A 12 28.77 17.95 -10.07
CA GLU A 12 29.74 17.43 -9.09
C GLU A 12 30.22 15.98 -9.23
N ILE A 13 29.27 15.10 -9.00
CA ILE A 13 29.51 13.70 -8.74
C ILE A 13 29.51 12.89 -10.03
N LEU A 14 28.83 13.39 -11.06
CA LEU A 14 28.69 12.70 -12.33
C LEU A 14 30.00 12.70 -13.13
N PRO A 15 30.22 11.69 -13.99
CA PRO A 15 31.34 11.66 -14.92
C PRO A 15 31.34 12.90 -15.81
N GLN A 16 32.52 13.36 -16.23
CA GLN A 16 32.70 14.63 -16.93
C GLN A 16 31.82 14.76 -18.18
N ASP A 17 31.72 13.71 -18.99
CA ASP A 17 30.93 13.70 -20.23
C ASP A 17 29.42 13.89 -19.93
N LEU A 18 28.91 13.21 -18.90
CA LEU A 18 27.50 13.29 -18.50
C LEU A 18 27.17 14.63 -17.86
N ARG A 19 28.11 15.15 -17.05
CA ARG A 19 28.01 16.50 -16.49
C ARG A 19 27.87 17.52 -17.61
N GLN A 20 28.75 17.52 -18.61
CA GLN A 20 28.71 18.51 -19.69
C GLN A 20 27.40 18.47 -20.48
N ASN A 21 26.86 17.27 -20.73
CA ASN A 21 25.58 17.13 -21.41
C ASN A 21 24.43 17.72 -20.59
N LEU A 22 24.44 17.50 -19.27
CA LEU A 22 23.44 18.08 -18.36
C LEU A 22 23.61 19.59 -18.15
N GLU A 23 24.85 20.09 -18.09
CA GLU A 23 25.13 21.53 -17.94
C GLU A 23 24.62 22.34 -19.14
N ASN A 24 24.66 21.76 -20.34
CA ASN A 24 24.16 22.36 -21.57
C ASN A 24 22.69 22.03 -21.88
N HIS A 25 22.01 21.25 -21.03
CA HIS A 25 20.65 20.80 -21.30
C HIS A 25 19.62 21.93 -21.09
N PRO A 26 18.68 22.16 -22.03
CA PRO A 26 17.71 23.27 -21.93
C PRO A 26 16.77 23.13 -20.72
N GLN A 27 16.55 21.90 -20.23
CA GLN A 27 15.67 21.61 -19.09
C GLN A 27 16.42 21.31 -17.79
N ARG A 28 17.70 21.68 -17.68
CA ARG A 28 18.56 21.43 -16.51
C ARG A 28 17.90 21.75 -15.17
N ASP A 29 17.27 22.92 -15.06
CA ASP A 29 16.64 23.38 -13.81
C ASP A 29 15.42 22.56 -13.40
N SER A 30 14.88 21.75 -14.30
CA SER A 30 13.77 20.83 -14.05
C SER A 30 14.19 19.37 -13.87
N LEU A 31 15.51 19.08 -13.89
CA LEU A 31 16.03 17.73 -13.72
C LEU A 31 15.52 17.09 -12.42
N VAL A 32 14.95 15.89 -12.50
CA VAL A 32 14.39 15.16 -11.34
C VAL A 32 15.41 14.18 -10.79
N GLU A 33 16.00 13.37 -11.66
CA GLU A 33 17.03 12.40 -11.29
C GLU A 33 17.89 11.98 -12.48
N VAL A 34 19.06 11.43 -12.18
CA VAL A 34 19.99 10.81 -13.14
C VAL A 34 20.20 9.35 -12.72
N VAL A 35 20.03 8.43 -13.66
CA VAL A 35 20.15 6.98 -13.46
C VAL A 35 21.35 6.46 -14.23
N LEU A 36 22.24 5.77 -13.52
CA LEU A 36 23.44 5.15 -14.05
C LEU A 36 23.40 3.66 -13.72
N ASP A 37 23.21 2.80 -14.73
CA ASP A 37 23.19 1.35 -14.56
C ASP A 37 24.29 0.72 -15.41
N LEU A 38 25.12 -0.15 -14.82
CA LEU A 38 26.20 -0.85 -15.53
C LEU A 38 25.67 -1.55 -16.81
N GLY A 39 26.25 -1.20 -17.95
CA GLY A 39 25.87 -1.78 -19.25
C GLY A 39 24.60 -1.19 -19.88
N ARG A 40 24.02 -0.12 -19.32
CA ARG A 40 22.90 0.62 -19.91
C ARG A 40 23.30 2.06 -20.23
N CYS A 41 22.59 2.69 -21.16
CA CYS A 41 22.79 4.10 -21.44
C CYS A 41 22.36 4.95 -20.23
N PRO A 42 23.15 5.99 -19.85
CA PRO A 42 22.82 6.86 -18.74
C PRO A 42 21.56 7.67 -19.05
N GLU A 43 20.64 7.75 -18.10
CA GLU A 43 19.31 8.34 -18.29
C GLU A 43 19.12 9.55 -17.36
N ALA A 44 18.65 10.67 -17.89
CA ALA A 44 18.17 11.81 -17.12
C ALA A 44 16.63 11.84 -17.17
N ARG A 45 16.00 12.03 -16.02
CA ARG A 45 14.55 12.13 -15.91
C ARG A 45 14.12 13.55 -15.61
N PHE A 46 13.11 13.99 -16.34
CA PHE A 46 12.43 15.28 -16.22
C PHE A 46 10.93 15.04 -15.98
N PRO A 47 10.16 16.06 -15.55
CA PRO A 47 8.72 15.92 -15.40
C PRO A 47 7.99 15.55 -16.71
N SER A 48 8.57 15.91 -17.85
CA SER A 48 8.04 15.62 -19.20
C SER A 48 8.39 14.21 -19.71
N GLY A 49 9.36 13.53 -19.12
CA GLY A 49 9.84 12.23 -19.62
C GLY A 49 11.30 11.96 -19.27
N ALA A 50 11.82 10.83 -19.76
CA ALA A 50 13.20 10.41 -19.59
C ALA A 50 13.96 10.51 -20.92
N GLU A 51 15.22 10.92 -20.85
CA GLU A 51 16.10 11.11 -21.99
C GLU A 51 17.47 10.48 -21.72
N TYR A 52 18.08 9.87 -22.74
CA TYR A 52 19.43 9.33 -22.62
C TYR A 52 20.46 10.45 -22.76
N LEU A 53 21.40 10.52 -21.81
CA LEU A 53 22.50 11.48 -21.81
C LEU A 53 23.62 11.09 -22.77
N SER A 54 23.72 9.82 -23.15
CA SER A 54 24.73 9.29 -24.05
C SER A 54 24.26 7.99 -24.68
N ASP A 55 24.69 7.71 -25.91
CA ASP A 55 24.50 6.41 -26.57
C ASP A 55 25.51 5.35 -26.09
N VAL A 56 26.53 5.77 -25.33
CA VAL A 56 27.54 4.88 -24.76
C VAL A 56 27.04 4.30 -23.43
N PRO A 57 27.02 2.96 -23.26
CA PRO A 57 26.64 2.34 -22.01
C PRO A 57 27.56 2.73 -20.84
N VAL A 58 26.98 2.90 -19.66
CA VAL A 58 27.70 3.20 -18.42
C VAL A 58 28.67 2.07 -18.10
N THR A 59 29.92 2.45 -17.84
CA THR A 59 31.00 1.54 -17.46
C THR A 59 31.15 1.46 -15.94
N GLN A 60 31.82 0.40 -15.47
CA GLN A 60 32.11 0.26 -14.04
C GLN A 60 33.03 1.38 -13.54
N GLU A 61 33.99 1.84 -14.35
CA GLU A 61 34.92 2.92 -13.98
C GLU A 61 34.17 4.22 -13.71
N GLN A 62 33.15 4.54 -14.51
CA GLN A 62 32.30 5.71 -14.28
C GLN A 62 31.51 5.62 -12.97
N ILE A 63 30.99 4.45 -12.63
CA ILE A 63 30.29 4.21 -11.36
C ILE A 63 31.26 4.35 -10.19
N ASP A 64 32.45 3.77 -10.30
CA ASP A 64 33.47 3.81 -9.25
C ASP A 64 33.97 5.25 -9.01
N ASP A 65 34.16 6.05 -10.07
CA ASP A 65 34.48 7.48 -9.97
C ASP A 65 33.37 8.28 -9.26
N CYS A 66 32.10 8.00 -9.56
CA CYS A 66 30.99 8.59 -8.82
C CYS A 66 31.07 8.24 -7.33
N ILE A 67 31.29 6.97 -6.99
CA ILE A 67 31.35 6.50 -5.60
C ILE A 67 32.47 7.20 -4.82
N VAL A 68 33.64 7.38 -5.43
CA VAL A 68 34.77 8.10 -4.81
C VAL A 68 34.39 9.54 -4.46
N ARG A 69 33.62 10.21 -5.32
CA ARG A 69 33.16 11.59 -5.08
C ARG A 69 32.02 11.69 -4.09
N VAL A 70 31.14 10.68 -4.03
CA VAL A 70 30.05 10.59 -3.05
C VAL A 70 30.60 10.33 -1.64
N GLY A 71 31.59 9.44 -1.52
CA GLY A 71 32.10 8.96 -0.24
C GLY A 71 31.43 7.65 0.19
N SER A 72 30.96 7.57 1.44
CA SER A 72 30.37 6.36 2.00
C SER A 72 28.85 6.31 1.82
N PHE A 73 28.33 5.10 1.61
CA PHE A 73 26.89 4.82 1.64
C PHE A 73 26.50 4.27 3.01
N GLY A 74 25.34 4.70 3.51
CA GLY A 74 24.72 4.19 4.73
C GLY A 74 24.24 2.74 4.59
N ALA A 75 23.75 2.19 5.70
CA ALA A 75 23.24 0.82 5.78
C ALA A 75 22.01 0.58 4.87
N ASP A 76 21.30 1.64 4.49
CA ASP A 76 20.14 1.63 3.60
C ASP A 76 20.51 1.81 2.11
N ASN A 77 21.81 1.76 1.79
CA ASN A 77 22.38 2.04 0.46
C ASN A 77 22.13 3.46 -0.05
N ARG A 78 21.87 4.42 0.84
CA ARG A 78 21.75 5.83 0.48
C ARG A 78 22.98 6.60 0.93
N ALA A 79 23.29 7.64 0.17
CA ALA A 79 24.20 8.70 0.52
C ALA A 79 23.55 10.00 0.06
N GLY A 80 23.97 11.11 0.63
CA GLY A 80 23.65 12.41 0.05
C GLY A 80 24.83 13.34 0.19
N ILE A 81 24.65 14.54 -0.32
CA ILE A 81 25.72 15.53 -0.40
C ILE A 81 25.51 16.53 0.72
N GLU A 82 26.53 16.73 1.55
CA GLU A 82 26.45 17.62 2.70
C GLU A 82 25.89 19.00 2.33
N GLN A 83 25.05 19.56 3.20
CA GLN A 83 24.38 20.84 3.00
C GLN A 83 23.45 20.90 1.77
N THR A 84 23.14 19.78 1.12
CA THR A 84 22.17 19.71 0.01
C THR A 84 20.99 18.79 0.38
N LEU A 85 19.97 18.77 -0.47
CA LEU A 85 18.88 17.78 -0.39
C LEU A 85 19.05 16.66 -1.42
N HIS A 86 20.16 16.63 -2.15
CA HIS A 86 20.39 15.63 -3.18
C HIS A 86 20.66 14.27 -2.54
N ARG A 87 20.10 13.22 -3.17
CA ARG A 87 20.16 11.86 -2.65
C ARG A 87 20.66 10.91 -3.71
N ILE A 88 21.56 10.02 -3.32
CA ILE A 88 22.26 9.10 -4.20
C ILE A 88 22.03 7.70 -3.66
N SER A 89 21.31 6.88 -4.40
CA SER A 89 20.96 5.51 -4.00
C SER A 89 21.76 4.51 -4.81
N ALA A 90 22.47 3.62 -4.12
CA ALA A 90 23.29 2.59 -4.74
C ALA A 90 22.52 1.29 -4.94
N ILE A 91 22.66 0.69 -6.12
CA ILE A 91 22.22 -0.67 -6.41
C ILE A 91 23.44 -1.59 -6.32
N ARG A 92 23.37 -2.61 -5.47
CA ARG A 92 24.46 -3.58 -5.27
C ARG A 92 24.12 -4.94 -5.86
N ASN A 93 25.13 -5.61 -6.40
CA ASN A 93 25.03 -7.01 -6.80
C ASN A 93 25.12 -7.96 -5.58
N ARG A 94 25.02 -9.27 -5.80
CA ARG A 94 25.11 -10.30 -4.75
C ARG A 94 26.44 -10.29 -3.98
N SER A 95 27.52 -9.78 -4.57
CA SER A 95 28.82 -9.66 -3.90
C SER A 95 28.98 -8.35 -3.13
N GLY A 96 27.94 -7.53 -3.04
CA GLY A 96 27.96 -6.22 -2.38
C GLY A 96 28.60 -5.10 -3.21
N LYS A 97 29.01 -5.35 -4.46
CA LYS A 97 29.59 -4.34 -5.34
C LYS A 97 28.49 -3.45 -5.91
N VAL A 98 28.70 -2.13 -5.89
CA VAL A 98 27.78 -1.18 -6.51
C VAL A 98 27.85 -1.30 -8.04
N ILE A 99 26.69 -1.52 -8.65
CA ILE A 99 26.51 -1.71 -10.10
C ILE A 99 25.55 -0.69 -10.72
N GLY A 100 24.96 0.17 -9.90
CA GLY A 100 24.13 1.27 -10.38
C GLY A 100 23.93 2.35 -9.33
N LEU A 101 23.59 3.55 -9.79
CA LEU A 101 23.37 4.75 -8.99
C LEU A 101 22.13 5.49 -9.47
N THR A 102 21.27 5.88 -8.54
CA THR A 102 20.17 6.83 -8.78
C THR A 102 20.47 8.11 -8.04
N CYS A 103 20.78 9.18 -8.77
CA CYS A 103 21.09 10.51 -8.25
C CYS A 103 19.85 11.40 -8.37
N ARG A 104 19.10 11.55 -7.27
CA ARG A 104 17.88 12.36 -7.21
C ARG A 104 18.19 13.80 -6.81
N VAL A 105 17.65 14.74 -7.58
CA VAL A 105 17.79 16.18 -7.33
C VAL A 105 16.80 16.60 -6.24
N GLY A 106 17.29 16.78 -5.00
CA GLY A 106 16.53 17.49 -3.97
C GLY A 106 16.53 18.99 -4.19
N ARG A 107 15.38 19.63 -3.97
CA ARG A 107 15.22 21.09 -4.01
C ARG A 107 14.47 21.57 -2.76
N ALA A 108 14.84 22.75 -2.29
CA ALA A 108 14.08 23.44 -1.26
C ALA A 108 13.08 24.38 -1.93
N ILE A 109 11.80 24.20 -1.60
CA ILE A 109 10.71 25.04 -2.10
C ILE A 109 10.22 25.89 -0.93
N PHE A 110 10.18 27.21 -1.13
CA PHE A 110 9.66 28.17 -0.15
C PHE A 110 8.35 28.79 -0.62
N GLY A 111 7.52 29.20 0.33
CA GLY A 111 6.21 29.85 0.18
C GLY A 111 5.01 28.95 0.45
N THR A 112 5.23 27.67 0.79
CA THR A 112 4.16 26.69 1.06
C THR A 112 3.49 26.95 2.41
N ILE A 113 4.26 27.47 3.38
CA ILE A 113 3.80 27.82 4.73
C ILE A 113 2.66 28.83 4.75
N SER A 114 2.55 29.68 3.71
CA SER A 114 1.53 30.72 3.61
C SER A 114 0.12 30.18 3.89
N MET A 115 -0.16 28.96 3.44
CA MET A 115 -1.43 28.24 3.61
C MET A 115 -1.84 28.00 5.07
N ILE A 116 -0.89 27.89 5.99
CA ILE A 116 -1.12 27.53 7.40
C ILE A 116 -0.34 28.42 8.37
N ARG A 117 0.16 29.58 7.91
CA ARG A 117 1.04 30.45 8.69
C ARG A 117 0.35 30.92 9.98
N ASP A 118 -0.91 31.32 9.85
CA ASP A 118 -1.81 31.64 10.97
C ASP A 118 -1.92 30.49 11.98
N LEU A 119 -2.00 29.23 11.52
CA LEU A 119 -2.09 28.06 12.39
C LEU A 119 -0.77 27.79 13.12
N VAL A 120 0.36 27.93 12.43
CA VAL A 120 1.70 27.73 13.01
C VAL A 120 2.00 28.78 14.09
N GLU A 121 1.55 30.01 13.89
CA GLU A 121 1.68 31.11 14.85
C GLU A 121 0.86 30.88 16.14
N THR A 122 -0.18 30.04 16.13
CA THR A 122 -0.98 29.75 17.34
C THR A 122 -0.18 29.01 18.42
N GLY A 123 0.92 28.36 18.05
CA GLY A 123 1.71 27.53 18.98
C GLY A 123 1.11 26.15 19.27
N LYS A 124 -0.04 25.81 18.65
CA LYS A 124 -0.68 24.51 18.79
C LYS A 124 0.09 23.40 18.07
N SER A 125 -0.08 22.16 18.52
CA SER A 125 0.50 20.99 17.86
C SER A 125 -0.22 20.66 16.55
N ILE A 126 0.53 20.46 15.46
CA ILE A 126 0.01 20.27 14.09
C ILE A 126 0.39 18.90 13.54
N LEU A 127 -0.62 18.12 13.14
CA LEU A 127 -0.45 16.85 12.43
C LEU A 127 -0.71 17.03 10.94
N MET A 128 0.22 16.58 10.09
CA MET A 128 0.10 16.63 8.64
C MET A 128 -0.17 15.24 8.05
N LEU A 129 -1.16 15.14 7.18
CA LEU A 129 -1.58 13.89 6.53
C LEU A 129 -1.62 14.07 5.02
N GLY A 130 -1.57 12.97 4.29
CA GLY A 130 -1.68 12.99 2.84
C GLY A 130 -0.86 11.90 2.16
N ARG A 131 -1.15 11.69 0.88
CA ARG A 131 -0.51 10.65 0.07
C ARG A 131 1.01 10.86 -0.04
N PRO A 132 1.79 9.79 -0.29
CA PRO A 132 3.21 9.91 -0.62
C PRO A 132 3.45 10.92 -1.76
N GLY A 133 4.50 11.74 -1.64
CA GLY A 133 4.89 12.70 -2.70
C GLY A 133 4.05 13.97 -2.82
N VAL A 134 3.03 14.18 -1.98
CA VAL A 134 2.19 15.41 -2.01
C VAL A 134 2.92 16.67 -1.51
N GLY A 135 4.07 16.52 -0.84
CA GLY A 135 4.89 17.65 -0.35
C GLY A 135 4.90 17.84 1.17
N LYS A 136 4.49 16.83 1.96
CA LYS A 136 4.49 16.86 3.43
C LYS A 136 5.82 17.33 4.02
N THR A 137 6.92 16.67 3.62
CA THR A 137 8.27 17.01 4.10
C THR A 137 8.70 18.42 3.69
N THR A 138 8.27 18.89 2.51
CA THR A 138 8.53 20.27 2.07
C THR A 138 7.84 21.27 3.00
N ALA A 139 6.59 21.01 3.37
CA ALA A 139 5.87 21.84 4.33
C ALA A 139 6.50 21.75 5.74
N LEU A 140 6.83 20.55 6.24
CA LEU A 140 7.51 20.37 7.53
C LEU A 140 8.81 21.17 7.62
N ARG A 141 9.65 21.10 6.58
CA ARG A 141 10.91 21.84 6.51
C ARG A 141 10.68 23.34 6.63
N GLU A 142 9.68 23.86 5.93
CA GLU A 142 9.37 25.28 5.96
C GLU A 142 8.74 25.72 7.30
N ILE A 143 7.90 24.88 7.91
CA ILE A 143 7.37 25.09 9.27
C ILE A 143 8.53 25.18 10.26
N ALA A 144 9.49 24.25 10.21
CA ALA A 144 10.66 24.23 11.09
C ALA A 144 11.49 25.52 10.96
N ARG A 145 11.78 25.94 9.72
CA ARG A 145 12.49 27.20 9.44
C ARG A 145 11.74 28.41 9.97
N THR A 146 10.43 28.49 9.71
CA THR A 146 9.60 29.63 10.13
C THR A 146 9.55 29.74 11.65
N LEU A 147 9.39 28.60 12.34
CA LEU A 147 9.40 28.57 13.80
C LEU A 147 10.76 28.95 14.38
N ALA A 148 11.86 28.53 13.76
CA ALA A 148 13.21 28.79 14.26
C ALA A 148 13.73 30.21 13.92
N ASP A 149 13.49 30.71 12.71
CA ASP A 149 14.06 31.97 12.23
C ASP A 149 13.14 33.17 12.48
N GLU A 150 11.83 33.02 12.24
CA GLU A 150 10.86 34.13 12.31
C GLU A 150 10.23 34.23 13.70
N LEU A 151 9.96 33.10 14.36
CA LEU A 151 9.37 33.05 15.71
C LEU A 151 10.42 32.82 16.81
N ASP A 152 11.70 32.69 16.45
CA ASP A 152 12.86 32.50 17.34
C ASP A 152 12.68 31.39 18.39
N LYS A 153 11.95 30.32 18.03
CA LYS A 153 11.72 29.17 18.91
C LYS A 153 12.90 28.19 18.87
N ARG A 154 13.10 27.49 19.99
CA ARG A 154 14.02 26.34 20.07
C ARG A 154 13.40 25.13 19.38
N VAL A 155 13.68 24.98 18.08
CA VAL A 155 13.19 23.88 17.25
C VAL A 155 14.22 22.74 17.18
N VAL A 156 13.78 21.52 17.46
CA VAL A 156 14.54 20.29 17.22
C VAL A 156 13.80 19.41 16.21
N ILE A 157 14.50 18.99 15.16
CA ILE A 157 14.00 18.11 14.11
C ILE A 157 14.51 16.70 14.37
N ILE A 158 13.61 15.74 14.48
CA ILE A 158 13.89 14.31 14.54
C ILE A 158 13.77 13.76 13.13
N ASP A 159 14.91 13.52 12.49
CA ASP A 159 14.98 13.15 11.07
C ASP A 159 15.49 11.72 10.92
N SER A 160 14.58 10.79 10.64
CA SER A 160 14.89 9.37 10.45
C SER A 160 15.19 8.99 9.02
N SER A 161 14.69 9.77 8.05
CA SER A 161 14.88 9.51 6.62
C SER A 161 15.85 10.51 5.95
N ASN A 162 16.39 11.45 6.72
CA ASN A 162 17.19 12.60 6.26
C ASN A 162 16.46 13.44 5.18
N GLU A 163 15.12 13.39 5.14
CA GLU A 163 14.36 14.10 4.11
C GLU A 163 14.11 15.56 4.48
N ILE A 164 14.05 15.91 5.78
CA ILE A 164 13.78 17.29 6.20
C ILE A 164 15.04 18.13 6.10
N ALA A 165 16.11 17.68 6.72
CA ALA A 165 17.33 18.46 6.88
C ALA A 165 18.45 18.04 5.92
N GLY A 166 18.22 17.04 5.06
CA GLY A 166 19.21 16.52 4.14
C GLY A 166 20.19 15.55 4.79
N ASP A 167 20.97 14.88 3.94
CA ASP A 167 22.01 13.93 4.32
C ASP A 167 23.31 14.63 4.75
N GLY A 168 24.21 13.85 5.36
CA GLY A 168 25.51 14.31 5.87
C GLY A 168 25.44 14.85 7.30
N ASP A 169 26.58 15.27 7.86
CA ASP A 169 26.67 15.75 9.25
C ASP A 169 26.13 17.18 9.40
N VAL A 170 26.32 18.00 8.37
CA VAL A 170 25.87 19.39 8.34
C VAL A 170 24.48 19.49 7.69
N PRO A 171 23.44 19.96 8.42
CA PRO A 171 22.09 20.06 7.88
C PRO A 171 21.98 21.14 6.79
N HIS A 172 21.01 20.96 5.91
CA HIS A 172 20.67 21.88 4.84
C HIS A 172 20.20 23.24 5.38
N PRO A 173 20.66 24.38 4.82
CA PRO A 173 20.29 25.72 5.30
C PRO A 173 18.78 26.04 5.32
N ALA A 174 17.99 25.32 4.52
CA ALA A 174 16.53 25.53 4.45
C ALA A 174 15.76 25.17 5.74
N ILE A 175 16.39 24.57 6.76
CA ILE A 175 15.78 24.40 8.09
C ILE A 175 16.00 25.63 9.00
N GLY A 176 16.74 26.64 8.55
CA GLY A 176 17.07 27.83 9.35
C GLY A 176 17.97 27.50 10.54
N LYS A 177 17.71 28.14 11.68
CA LYS A 177 18.40 27.88 12.97
C LYS A 177 17.97 26.57 13.66
N ALA A 178 17.04 25.81 13.08
CA ALA A 178 16.56 24.57 13.70
C ALA A 178 17.70 23.56 13.89
N ARG A 179 17.70 22.85 15.02
CA ARG A 179 18.69 21.81 15.31
C ARG A 179 18.17 20.47 14.79
N ARG A 180 19.06 19.62 14.30
CA ARG A 180 18.72 18.27 13.82
C ARG A 180 19.28 17.20 14.76
N MET A 181 18.46 16.21 15.08
CA MET A 181 18.88 14.93 15.65
C MET A 181 18.60 13.84 14.61
N GLN A 182 19.66 13.19 14.13
CA GLN A 182 19.53 12.06 13.20
C GLN A 182 19.20 10.80 13.96
N VAL A 183 18.29 10.00 13.40
CA VAL A 183 17.97 8.68 13.93
C VAL A 183 18.82 7.64 13.21
N SER A 184 19.64 6.90 13.96
CA SER A 184 20.52 5.87 13.40
C SER A 184 19.77 4.69 12.79
N HIS A 185 18.62 4.33 13.37
CA HIS A 185 17.77 3.26 12.87
C HIS A 185 16.30 3.59 13.15
N PRO A 186 15.37 3.43 12.18
CA PRO A 186 13.98 3.92 12.32
C PRO A 186 13.24 3.42 13.57
N ASP A 187 13.49 2.18 14.00
CA ASP A 187 12.92 1.58 15.21
C ASP A 187 13.29 2.32 16.52
N ARG A 188 14.38 3.11 16.51
CA ARG A 188 14.85 3.89 17.65
C ARG A 188 14.36 5.34 17.66
N GLN A 189 13.55 5.74 16.68
CA GLN A 189 13.05 7.13 16.57
C GLN A 189 12.40 7.62 17.87
N HIS A 190 11.58 6.78 18.51
CA HIS A 190 10.95 7.11 19.81
C HIS A 190 11.97 7.45 20.91
N GLN A 191 13.14 6.80 20.96
CA GLN A 191 14.17 7.09 21.96
C GLN A 191 14.79 8.46 21.72
N VAL A 192 15.09 8.77 20.46
CA VAL A 192 15.65 10.08 20.05
C VAL A 192 14.64 11.20 20.33
N MET A 193 13.34 10.95 20.16
CA MET A 193 12.28 11.91 20.53
C MET A 193 12.31 12.23 22.03
N ILE A 194 12.46 11.23 22.89
CA ILE A 194 12.54 11.43 24.35
C ILE A 194 13.85 12.14 24.73
N GLU A 195 14.97 11.68 24.16
CA GLU A 195 16.30 12.29 24.36
C GLU A 195 16.30 13.78 24.01
N ALA A 196 15.62 14.17 22.93
CA ALA A 196 15.49 15.56 22.52
C ALA A 196 14.88 16.43 23.63
N VAL A 197 13.83 15.96 24.29
CA VAL A 197 13.19 16.70 25.38
C VAL A 197 14.08 16.74 26.62
N GLU A 198 14.69 15.62 26.97
CA GLU A 198 15.51 15.50 28.18
C GLU A 198 16.78 16.35 28.11
N ASN A 199 17.43 16.41 26.94
CA ASN A 199 18.77 17.00 26.81
C ASN A 199 18.79 18.39 26.16
N HIS A 200 17.73 18.79 25.45
CA HIS A 200 17.78 20.01 24.62
C HIS A 200 16.69 21.04 24.92
N MET A 201 15.77 20.77 25.87
CA MET A 201 14.69 21.69 26.29
C MET A 201 14.01 22.43 25.11
N PRO A 202 13.54 21.70 24.08
CA PRO A 202 12.94 22.30 22.90
C PRO A 202 11.58 22.94 23.22
N GLU A 203 11.24 23.98 22.47
CA GLU A 203 9.88 24.53 22.44
C GLU A 203 9.03 23.85 21.38
N VAL A 204 9.68 23.40 20.30
CA VAL A 204 9.04 22.65 19.22
C VAL A 204 9.87 21.44 18.86
N ILE A 205 9.21 20.31 18.71
CA ILE A 205 9.78 19.12 18.08
C ILE A 205 9.08 18.88 16.74
N VAL A 206 9.89 18.77 15.68
CA VAL A 206 9.43 18.44 14.32
C VAL A 206 9.80 17.00 14.01
N ILE A 207 8.83 16.19 13.60
CA ILE A 207 9.00 14.75 13.37
C ILE A 207 8.60 14.43 11.93
N ASP A 208 9.46 13.76 11.17
CA ASP A 208 9.18 13.46 9.76
C ASP A 208 7.94 12.59 9.60
N GLU A 209 7.96 11.36 10.11
CA GLU A 209 6.83 10.44 10.04
C GLU A 209 6.67 9.68 11.37
N ILE A 210 5.45 9.63 11.89
CA ILE A 210 5.04 8.84 13.05
C ILE A 210 4.26 7.63 12.52
N GLY A 211 4.82 6.44 12.72
CA GLY A 211 4.29 5.17 12.21
C GLY A 211 4.13 4.07 13.26
N THR A 212 4.84 4.14 14.39
CA THR A 212 4.83 3.06 15.41
C THR A 212 4.12 3.44 16.70
N GLU A 213 3.69 2.44 17.48
CA GLU A 213 3.03 2.64 18.78
C GLU A 213 3.94 3.37 19.76
N LEU A 214 5.23 3.03 19.77
CA LEU A 214 6.23 3.65 20.63
C LEU A 214 6.44 5.12 20.29
N GLU A 215 6.42 5.49 19.01
CA GLU A 215 6.49 6.89 18.57
C GLU A 215 5.23 7.67 18.96
N ALA A 216 4.04 7.07 18.81
CA ALA A 216 2.79 7.69 19.23
C ALA A 216 2.75 7.93 20.75
N LEU A 217 3.21 6.96 21.54
CA LEU A 217 3.36 7.08 22.99
C LEU A 217 4.37 8.17 23.37
N ALA A 218 5.52 8.22 22.69
CA ALA A 218 6.53 9.25 22.91
C ALA A 218 5.98 10.64 22.57
N ALA A 219 5.29 10.79 21.43
CA ALA A 219 4.62 12.03 21.05
C ALA A 219 3.63 12.50 22.12
N ARG A 220 2.75 11.61 22.63
CA ARG A 220 1.84 11.95 23.73
C ARG A 220 2.58 12.45 24.97
N THR A 221 3.61 11.72 25.40
CA THR A 221 4.42 12.08 26.58
C THR A 221 5.10 13.44 26.43
N ILE A 222 5.54 13.77 25.20
CA ILE A 222 6.19 15.03 24.88
C ILE A 222 5.16 16.18 24.89
N ALA A 223 3.98 15.96 24.31
CA ALA A 223 2.89 16.94 24.31
C ALA A 223 2.41 17.25 25.74
N GLU A 224 2.30 16.23 26.61
CA GLU A 224 1.94 16.40 28.02
C GLU A 224 2.96 17.26 28.80
N ARG A 225 4.21 17.35 28.34
CA ARG A 225 5.24 18.25 28.88
C ARG A 225 5.14 19.68 28.34
N GLY A 226 4.16 19.97 27.48
CA GLY A 226 3.91 21.30 26.93
C GLY A 226 4.81 21.67 25.74
N VAL A 227 5.49 20.71 25.12
CA VAL A 227 6.28 20.93 23.91
C VAL A 227 5.36 20.90 22.70
N GLN A 228 5.46 21.90 21.81
CA GLN A 228 4.70 21.92 20.56
C GLN A 228 5.22 20.82 19.63
N LEU A 229 4.32 20.03 19.06
CA LEU A 229 4.67 18.98 18.10
C LEU A 229 4.21 19.36 16.70
N VAL A 230 5.09 19.18 15.72
CA VAL A 230 4.74 19.24 14.31
C VAL A 230 5.22 17.95 13.66
N GLY A 231 4.35 17.20 13.02
CA GLY A 231 4.82 16.00 12.33
C GLY A 231 3.85 15.44 11.32
N THR A 232 4.27 14.40 10.62
CA THR A 232 3.38 13.67 9.71
C THR A 232 3.09 12.27 10.24
N ALA A 233 2.00 11.68 9.77
CA ALA A 233 1.67 10.29 10.07
C ALA A 233 1.18 9.56 8.82
N HIS A 234 1.23 8.23 8.89
CA HIS A 234 0.75 7.38 7.80
C HIS A 234 -0.78 7.45 7.71
N GLY A 235 -1.29 8.07 6.66
CA GLY A 235 -2.72 8.22 6.42
C GLY A 235 -3.04 9.32 5.42
N ASN A 236 -4.12 9.15 4.67
CA ASN A 236 -4.60 10.17 3.74
C ASN A 236 -5.57 11.14 4.41
N GLN A 237 -6.35 10.65 5.37
CA GLN A 237 -7.43 11.36 6.05
C GLN A 237 -7.46 11.01 7.54
N ILE A 238 -8.09 11.85 8.36
CA ILE A 238 -8.27 11.65 9.80
C ILE A 238 -9.05 10.36 10.10
N GLU A 239 -9.98 9.98 9.24
CA GLU A 239 -10.74 8.72 9.39
C GLU A 239 -9.84 7.48 9.39
N ASN A 240 -8.72 7.50 8.64
CA ASN A 240 -7.75 6.41 8.64
C ASN A 240 -7.06 6.28 10.00
N LEU A 241 -6.74 7.40 10.64
CA LEU A 241 -6.11 7.42 11.97
C LEU A 241 -7.05 6.93 13.06
N ILE A 242 -8.34 7.31 12.99
CA ILE A 242 -9.36 6.88 13.95
C ILE A 242 -9.52 5.35 13.94
N LYS A 243 -9.44 4.73 12.76
CA LYS A 243 -9.55 3.27 12.58
C LYS A 243 -8.26 2.52 12.91
N ASN A 244 -7.12 3.21 12.88
CA ASN A 244 -5.82 2.60 13.13
C ASN A 244 -5.56 2.50 14.65
N PRO A 245 -5.52 1.31 15.26
CA PRO A 245 -5.36 1.17 16.70
C PRO A 245 -4.04 1.78 17.21
N THR A 246 -2.96 1.69 16.43
CA THR A 246 -1.63 2.19 16.78
C THR A 246 -1.56 3.72 16.74
N LEU A 247 -2.09 4.34 15.70
CA LEU A 247 -2.01 5.79 15.49
C LEU A 247 -3.19 6.56 16.08
N SER A 248 -4.24 5.87 16.54
CA SER A 248 -5.41 6.50 17.14
C SER A 248 -5.06 7.36 18.37
N ASP A 249 -3.99 7.02 19.07
CA ASP A 249 -3.47 7.78 20.22
C ASP A 249 -3.04 9.20 19.85
N LEU A 250 -2.65 9.45 18.59
CA LEU A 250 -2.33 10.80 18.11
C LEU A 250 -3.56 11.71 18.08
N VAL A 251 -4.75 11.13 17.88
CA VAL A 251 -6.04 11.83 17.77
C VAL A 251 -6.91 11.67 19.03
N GLY A 252 -6.29 11.28 20.15
CA GLY A 252 -6.92 11.21 21.47
C GLY A 252 -7.28 9.79 21.94
N GLY A 253 -6.91 8.77 21.17
CA GLY A 253 -7.11 7.34 21.44
C GLY A 253 -8.58 6.95 21.41
N ILE A 254 -8.96 5.91 20.69
CA ILE A 254 -10.38 5.52 20.60
C ILE A 254 -10.67 4.33 21.53
N GLN A 255 -11.77 4.40 22.28
CA GLN A 255 -12.25 3.30 23.13
C GLN A 255 -13.76 3.11 23.04
N ALA A 256 -14.20 1.87 23.27
CA ALA A 256 -15.60 1.56 23.46
C ALA A 256 -16.03 1.86 24.91
N VAL A 257 -17.00 2.75 25.09
CA VAL A 257 -17.59 3.09 26.39
C VAL A 257 -19.04 2.61 26.42
N THR A 258 -19.44 2.01 27.54
CA THR A 258 -20.84 1.64 27.78
C THR A 258 -21.57 2.77 28.49
N LEU A 259 -22.51 3.39 27.78
CA LEU A 259 -23.42 4.40 28.30
C LEU A 259 -24.50 3.77 29.20
N GLY A 260 -24.90 4.50 30.23
CA GLY A 260 -26.09 4.17 31.01
C GLY A 260 -27.37 4.28 30.17
N ASP A 261 -28.43 3.59 30.60
CA ASP A 261 -29.68 3.47 29.85
C ASP A 261 -30.33 4.83 29.53
N ASP A 262 -30.23 5.79 30.45
CA ASP A 262 -30.76 7.14 30.26
C ASP A 262 -29.94 7.96 29.25
N GLU A 263 -28.61 7.82 29.25
CA GLU A 263 -27.72 8.53 28.33
C GLU A 263 -27.79 7.96 26.91
N ALA A 264 -27.86 6.62 26.78
CA ALA A 264 -28.05 5.95 25.50
C ALA A 264 -29.40 6.34 24.85
N ARG A 265 -30.48 6.43 25.65
CA ARG A 265 -31.79 6.93 25.18
C ARG A 265 -31.73 8.41 24.77
N ARG A 266 -31.04 9.25 25.53
CA ARG A 266 -30.89 10.68 25.23
C ARG A 266 -30.15 10.91 23.90
N ARG A 267 -29.12 10.10 23.62
CA ARG A 267 -28.30 10.21 22.40
C ARG A 267 -28.87 9.43 21.20
N GLY A 268 -29.90 8.61 21.41
CA GLY A 268 -30.46 7.73 20.36
C GLY A 268 -29.44 6.70 19.85
N SER A 269 -28.46 6.34 20.68
CA SER A 269 -27.33 5.47 20.32
C SER A 269 -27.46 4.09 20.96
N GLN A 270 -26.62 3.15 20.52
CA GLN A 270 -26.45 1.88 21.23
C GLN A 270 -25.87 2.12 22.63
N LYS A 271 -26.02 1.13 23.53
CA LYS A 271 -25.41 1.21 24.87
C LYS A 271 -23.89 1.26 24.80
N THR A 272 -23.27 0.70 23.77
CA THR A 272 -21.83 0.81 23.53
C THR A 272 -21.56 1.77 22.39
N VAL A 273 -20.75 2.79 22.64
CA VAL A 273 -20.34 3.80 21.65
C VAL A 273 -18.83 3.96 21.67
N LEU A 274 -18.26 4.43 20.57
CA LEU A 274 -16.85 4.80 20.52
C LEU A 274 -16.69 6.26 20.98
N GLU A 275 -15.77 6.49 21.92
CA GLU A 275 -15.39 7.82 22.39
C GLU A 275 -13.87 7.93 22.47
N ARG A 276 -13.36 9.17 22.43
CA ARG A 276 -11.94 9.43 22.70
C ARG A 276 -11.60 9.13 24.16
N LYS A 277 -10.39 8.61 24.39
CA LYS A 277 -9.83 8.32 25.73
C LYS A 277 -9.35 9.60 26.42
N ALA A 278 -8.76 10.50 25.65
CA ALA A 278 -8.07 11.70 26.12
C ALA A 278 -8.16 12.84 25.09
N PRO A 279 -7.75 14.07 25.45
CA PRO A 279 -7.47 15.12 24.46
C PRO A 279 -6.47 14.61 23.40
N PRO A 280 -6.60 15.05 22.13
CA PRO A 280 -5.69 14.62 21.09
C PRO A 280 -4.28 15.17 21.33
N THR A 281 -3.26 14.37 21.00
CA THR A 281 -1.84 14.79 21.07
C THR A 281 -1.58 15.98 20.15
N PHE A 282 -2.26 16.02 19.00
CA PHE A 282 -2.27 17.14 18.07
C PHE A 282 -3.60 17.88 18.14
N GLU A 283 -3.57 19.21 18.25
CA GLU A 283 -4.79 20.01 18.34
C GLU A 283 -5.33 20.38 16.95
N ILE A 284 -4.43 20.50 15.97
CA ILE A 284 -4.74 20.85 14.58
C ILE A 284 -4.33 19.68 13.69
N ALA A 285 -5.16 19.35 12.70
CA ALA A 285 -4.76 18.45 11.61
C ALA A 285 -4.91 19.10 10.23
N VAL A 286 -3.96 18.81 9.36
CA VAL A 286 -3.91 19.32 7.98
C VAL A 286 -3.80 18.14 7.02
N GLU A 287 -4.85 17.89 6.24
CA GLU A 287 -4.85 16.89 5.19
C GLU A 287 -4.43 17.54 3.85
N MET A 288 -3.25 17.15 3.35
CA MET A 288 -2.75 17.55 2.05
C MET A 288 -3.34 16.63 0.96
N GLN A 289 -4.44 17.06 0.35
CA GLN A 289 -5.04 16.36 -0.79
C GLN A 289 -4.18 16.52 -2.06
N GLU A 290 -3.73 17.75 -2.30
CA GLU A 290 -2.86 18.15 -3.41
C GLU A 290 -1.86 19.23 -2.93
N ARG A 291 -0.83 19.50 -3.73
CA ARG A 291 0.20 20.51 -3.40
C ARG A 291 -0.39 21.89 -3.10
N LYS A 292 -1.44 22.29 -3.82
CA LYS A 292 -2.10 23.60 -3.71
C LYS A 292 -3.47 23.56 -3.02
N ARG A 293 -3.90 22.41 -2.47
CA ARG A 293 -5.23 22.24 -1.87
C ARG A 293 -5.16 21.42 -0.59
N TRP A 294 -5.38 22.08 0.54
CA TRP A 294 -5.25 21.49 1.87
C TRP A 294 -6.58 21.60 2.62
N VAL A 295 -6.88 20.58 3.42
CA VAL A 295 -8.05 20.56 4.30
C VAL A 295 -7.56 20.71 5.73
N VAL A 296 -8.09 21.68 6.45
CA VAL A 296 -7.66 22.07 7.79
C VAL A 296 -8.79 21.76 8.77
N HIS A 297 -8.40 21.04 9.81
CA HIS A 297 -9.18 20.77 11.01
C HIS A 297 -8.57 21.61 12.14
N GLU A 298 -9.10 22.82 12.35
CA GLU A 298 -8.60 23.77 13.37
C GLU A 298 -8.80 23.26 14.80
N ASP A 299 -9.87 22.48 15.01
CA ASP A 299 -10.13 21.73 16.24
C ASP A 299 -10.27 20.24 15.90
N LEU A 300 -9.20 19.51 16.16
CA LEU A 300 -9.17 18.07 15.92
C LEU A 300 -10.08 17.30 16.88
N ALA A 301 -10.24 17.77 18.12
CA ALA A 301 -11.07 17.10 19.12
C ALA A 301 -12.55 17.10 18.67
N ASP A 302 -13.05 18.26 18.24
CA ASP A 302 -14.42 18.40 17.71
C ASP A 302 -14.63 17.61 16.42
N THR A 303 -13.63 17.62 15.53
CA THR A 303 -13.65 16.84 14.29
C THR A 303 -13.80 15.35 14.58
N VAL A 304 -12.95 14.80 15.45
CA VAL A 304 -12.96 13.37 15.79
C VAL A 304 -14.25 12.99 16.50
N ASP A 305 -14.71 13.80 17.46
CA ASP A 305 -15.97 13.55 18.17
C ASP A 305 -17.17 13.59 17.23
N GLY A 306 -17.17 14.49 16.24
CA GLY A 306 -18.17 14.54 15.18
C GLY A 306 -18.19 13.25 14.35
N LEU A 307 -17.01 12.81 13.90
CA LEU A 307 -16.85 11.59 13.10
C LEU A 307 -17.27 10.32 13.86
N LEU A 308 -16.91 10.20 15.14
CA LEU A 308 -17.31 9.07 16.00
C LEU A 308 -18.83 9.02 16.21
N ARG A 309 -19.50 10.18 16.20
CA ARG A 309 -20.96 10.31 16.26
C ARG A 309 -21.64 10.16 14.89
N GLY A 310 -20.91 9.85 13.83
CA GLY A 310 -21.43 9.72 12.46
C GLY A 310 -21.80 11.03 11.77
N HIS A 311 -21.35 12.17 12.31
CA HIS A 311 -21.52 13.47 11.66
C HIS A 311 -20.36 13.73 10.69
N GLN A 312 -20.66 14.31 9.53
CA GLN A 312 -19.61 14.77 8.63
C GLN A 312 -19.10 16.14 9.08
N PRO A 313 -17.80 16.29 9.41
CA PRO A 313 -17.22 17.57 9.76
C PRO A 313 -17.27 18.51 8.55
N THR A 314 -17.25 19.82 8.82
CA THR A 314 -17.20 20.87 7.78
C THR A 314 -15.84 21.57 7.82
N PRO A 315 -14.76 20.89 7.42
CA PRO A 315 -13.42 21.44 7.56
C PRO A 315 -13.19 22.63 6.62
N GLN A 316 -12.18 23.40 6.95
CA GLN A 316 -11.74 24.53 6.17
C GLN A 316 -10.88 24.01 5.00
N VAL A 317 -11.27 24.30 3.77
CA VAL A 317 -10.49 23.99 2.57
C VAL A 317 -9.74 25.24 2.16
N ARG A 318 -8.41 25.15 2.13
CA ARG A 318 -7.52 26.22 1.72
C ARG A 318 -6.93 25.87 0.37
N THR A 319 -6.98 26.80 -0.58
CA THR A 319 -6.40 26.63 -1.93
C THR A 319 -5.53 27.83 -2.30
N VAL A 320 -4.39 27.59 -2.96
CA VAL A 320 -3.58 28.65 -3.56
C VAL A 320 -3.96 28.81 -5.03
N ASP A 321 -4.30 30.02 -5.45
CA ASP A 321 -4.54 30.34 -6.87
C ASP A 321 -3.22 30.45 -7.68
N GLU A 322 -3.30 30.80 -8.96
CA GLU A 322 -2.11 30.97 -9.81
C GLU A 322 -1.30 32.23 -9.48
N GLU A 323 -1.94 33.22 -8.85
CA GLU A 323 -1.35 34.50 -8.42
C GLU A 323 -0.68 34.39 -7.03
N GLY A 324 -0.88 33.27 -6.33
CA GLY A 324 -0.32 33.01 -5.01
C GLY A 324 -1.22 33.45 -3.84
N ASN A 325 -2.46 33.88 -4.11
CA ASN A 325 -3.42 34.23 -3.06
C ASN A 325 -4.09 32.97 -2.50
N ILE A 326 -4.40 33.03 -1.21
CA ILE A 326 -5.03 31.92 -0.48
C ILE A 326 -6.52 32.16 -0.46
N ASN A 327 -7.28 31.22 -1.04
CA ASN A 327 -8.72 31.17 -0.91
C ASN A 327 -9.10 30.19 0.19
N ILE A 328 -9.84 30.69 1.17
CA ILE A 328 -10.34 29.93 2.31
C ILE A 328 -11.83 29.72 2.11
N THR A 329 -12.23 28.47 1.95
CA THR A 329 -13.64 28.08 1.87
C THR A 329 -13.97 27.08 2.97
N ARG A 330 -15.16 27.17 3.57
CA ARG A 330 -15.67 26.09 4.41
C ARG A 330 -16.50 25.18 3.54
N GLN A 331 -16.18 23.90 3.52
CA GLN A 331 -16.96 22.92 2.79
C GLN A 331 -18.28 22.70 3.55
N LEU A 332 -19.30 23.49 3.22
CA LEU A 332 -20.66 23.20 3.62
C LEU A 332 -21.07 21.92 2.91
N THR A 333 -21.29 20.86 3.68
CA THR A 333 -21.90 19.64 3.16
C THR A 333 -23.18 20.03 2.45
N ALA A 334 -23.29 19.69 1.16
CA ALA A 334 -24.55 19.75 0.48
C ALA A 334 -25.49 18.79 1.24
N ILE A 335 -26.38 19.35 2.05
CA ILE A 335 -27.62 18.67 2.40
C ILE A 335 -28.21 18.31 1.03
N ASP A 336 -28.47 17.02 0.79
CA ASP A 336 -29.29 16.54 -0.34
C ASP A 336 -30.70 17.12 -0.18
N GLY A 337 -30.82 18.42 -0.42
CA GLY A 337 -32.04 19.15 -0.62
C GLY A 337 -32.32 19.06 -2.10
N HIS A 338 -33.09 18.06 -2.50
CA HIS A 338 -33.82 18.09 -3.77
C HIS A 338 -34.51 19.45 -3.90
N LYS A 339 -33.89 20.37 -4.66
CA LYS A 339 -34.55 21.57 -5.17
C LYS A 339 -35.61 21.11 -6.17
N LYS A 340 -36.86 20.94 -5.71
CA LYS A 340 -38.02 21.02 -6.61
C LYS A 340 -38.42 22.48 -6.76
N GLY A 341 -38.12 23.02 -7.93
CA GLY A 341 -38.70 24.26 -8.41
C GLY A 341 -40.22 24.13 -8.54
N SER A 342 -40.90 25.24 -8.28
CA SER A 342 -42.35 25.39 -8.34
C SER A 342 -42.90 25.14 -9.76
N ARG A 343 -44.07 24.50 -9.91
CA ARG A 343 -45.41 25.14 -10.03
C ARG A 343 -46.47 24.13 -10.53
N ARG A 344 -47.71 24.31 -10.02
CA ARG A 344 -49.05 23.87 -10.53
C ARG A 344 -49.37 22.37 -10.48
N GLU A 345 -50.58 21.89 -10.21
CA GLU A 345 -51.89 22.36 -9.70
C GLU A 345 -52.74 21.07 -9.63
N GLU A 346 -53.60 20.91 -8.61
CA GLU A 346 -54.82 20.04 -8.55
C GLU A 346 -54.65 18.50 -8.72
N SER A 347 -55.42 17.58 -8.13
CA SER A 347 -56.71 17.55 -7.42
C SER A 347 -56.86 16.21 -6.66
N LEU A 348 -57.83 16.17 -5.75
CA LEU A 348 -58.29 15.13 -4.83
C LEU A 348 -58.43 13.68 -5.36
N ALA A 349 -58.21 12.68 -4.49
CA ALA A 349 -59.23 11.72 -4.01
C ALA A 349 -58.64 10.62 -3.11
N ALA A 350 -59.44 10.18 -2.14
CA ALA A 350 -59.15 9.21 -1.09
C ALA A 350 -59.21 7.74 -1.55
N ALA A 351 -58.46 6.85 -0.87
CA ALA A 351 -58.96 5.62 -0.20
C ALA A 351 -57.84 4.60 0.09
N GLY A 352 -57.89 3.99 1.29
CA GLY A 352 -57.68 2.55 1.45
C GLY A 352 -56.29 2.01 1.80
N SER A 353 -56.08 1.73 3.09
CA SER A 353 -55.52 0.49 3.66
C SER A 353 -54.39 -0.27 2.93
N GLY A 354 -53.28 -0.51 3.64
CA GLY A 354 -52.52 -1.75 3.44
C GLY A 354 -51.03 -1.64 3.71
N ARG A 355 -50.62 -2.05 4.90
CA ARG A 355 -49.24 -2.36 5.30
C ARG A 355 -48.69 -3.49 4.41
N LYS A 356 -47.54 -3.33 3.75
CA LYS A 356 -46.59 -4.42 3.41
C LYS A 356 -45.26 -3.93 2.83
N SER A 357 -44.20 -4.46 3.43
CA SER A 357 -42.82 -4.55 2.97
C SER A 357 -42.69 -5.08 1.53
N THR A 358 -41.78 -4.55 0.72
CA THR A 358 -41.20 -5.32 -0.41
C THR A 358 -39.76 -4.91 -0.68
N GLY A 359 -38.86 -5.88 -0.51
CA GLY A 359 -37.49 -5.85 -0.99
C GLY A 359 -37.40 -6.24 -2.47
N TRP A 360 -36.21 -6.04 -3.03
CA TRP A 360 -35.87 -6.17 -4.44
C TRP A 360 -35.70 -7.62 -4.91
N ARG A 361 -36.74 -8.45 -4.75
CA ARG A 361 -36.87 -9.75 -5.44
C ARG A 361 -38.33 -10.07 -5.73
N ALA A 362 -38.92 -9.46 -6.77
CA ALA A 362 -40.23 -9.88 -7.27
C ALA A 362 -40.49 -9.46 -8.73
N SER A 363 -39.65 -9.87 -9.68
CA SER A 363 -40.06 -10.08 -11.08
C SER A 363 -38.87 -10.58 -11.90
N GLY A 364 -38.69 -11.90 -11.98
CA GLY A 364 -37.63 -12.53 -12.77
C GLY A 364 -37.90 -12.50 -14.27
N GLN A 365 -37.58 -11.40 -14.95
CA GLN A 365 -37.37 -11.34 -16.40
C GLN A 365 -36.36 -10.24 -16.76
N MET A 366 -35.40 -10.55 -17.64
CA MET A 366 -34.50 -9.57 -18.27
C MET A 366 -35.12 -9.05 -19.56
N ILE A 367 -35.02 -7.74 -19.80
CA ILE A 367 -35.43 -7.07 -21.04
C ILE A 367 -34.16 -6.54 -21.72
N PRO A 368 -33.91 -6.83 -23.01
CA PRO A 368 -32.73 -6.35 -23.73
C PRO A 368 -32.99 -4.99 -24.39
N LEU A 369 -31.93 -4.21 -24.63
CA LEU A 369 -31.94 -3.03 -25.50
C LEU A 369 -30.73 -3.06 -26.47
N PRO A 370 -30.84 -2.39 -27.64
CA PRO A 370 -30.51 -3.00 -28.93
C PRO A 370 -29.12 -2.63 -29.48
N LEU A 371 -28.68 -3.46 -30.43
CA LEU A 371 -27.54 -3.22 -31.32
C LEU A 371 -27.91 -2.19 -32.40
N SER A 372 -27.05 -1.20 -32.60
CA SER A 372 -26.95 -0.46 -33.87
C SER A 372 -25.50 -0.42 -34.32
N SER A 373 -25.33 -0.72 -35.60
CA SER A 373 -24.09 -0.87 -36.34
C SER A 373 -23.82 0.35 -37.21
N GLU A 374 -22.53 0.61 -37.40
CA GLU A 374 -21.87 1.23 -38.56
C GLU A 374 -21.78 2.77 -38.71
N ALA A 375 -20.51 3.19 -38.68
CA ALA A 375 -19.78 3.99 -39.68
C ALA A 375 -19.66 5.52 -39.51
N GLU A 376 -18.43 5.88 -39.14
CA GLU A 376 -17.51 6.82 -39.83
C GLU A 376 -17.28 8.27 -39.35
N ASN A 377 -15.98 8.47 -39.04
CA ASN A 377 -15.08 9.60 -39.31
C ASN A 377 -15.07 10.86 -38.43
N GLY A 378 -13.93 11.04 -37.73
CA GLY A 378 -13.41 12.37 -37.33
C GLY A 378 -12.59 12.45 -36.04
N ASN A 379 -11.29 12.14 -36.13
CA ASN A 379 -10.13 12.59 -35.32
C ASN A 379 -10.21 12.86 -33.80
N GLY A 380 -9.33 12.21 -33.04
CA GLY A 380 -8.86 12.66 -31.72
C GLY A 380 -8.03 11.60 -30.98
N SER A 381 -6.71 11.81 -30.92
CA SER A 381 -5.71 10.89 -30.36
C SER A 381 -5.89 10.64 -28.85
N GLY A 382 -5.95 9.36 -28.47
CA GLY A 382 -5.96 8.93 -27.07
C GLY A 382 -6.05 7.41 -26.87
N ARG A 383 -6.35 6.64 -27.93
CA ARG A 383 -6.50 5.18 -27.86
C ARG A 383 -5.26 4.36 -28.24
N SER A 384 -4.23 4.98 -28.82
CA SER A 384 -3.06 4.25 -29.33
C SER A 384 -2.11 3.73 -28.24
N GLU A 385 -2.16 4.25 -27.02
CA GLU A 385 -1.24 3.85 -25.96
C GLU A 385 -1.78 2.66 -25.15
N PHE A 386 -3.10 2.62 -24.96
CA PHE A 386 -3.79 1.53 -24.25
C PHE A 386 -3.82 0.23 -25.08
N GLU A 387 -4.01 0.31 -26.40
CA GLU A 387 -3.91 -0.88 -27.29
C GLU A 387 -2.48 -1.42 -27.43
N ARG A 388 -1.46 -0.58 -27.21
CA ARG A 388 -0.05 -1.00 -27.25
C ARG A 388 0.36 -1.77 -25.99
N LEU A 389 -0.24 -1.45 -24.84
CA LEU A 389 -0.07 -2.20 -23.59
C LEU A 389 -0.79 -3.56 -23.64
N LEU A 390 -2.02 -3.61 -24.19
CA LEU A 390 -2.76 -4.86 -24.39
C LEU A 390 -2.12 -5.81 -25.41
N ARG A 391 -1.35 -5.30 -26.39
CA ARG A 391 -0.59 -6.15 -27.33
C ARG A 391 0.70 -6.74 -26.77
N LYS A 392 1.28 -6.19 -25.69
CA LYS A 392 2.53 -6.71 -25.11
C LYS A 392 2.33 -7.93 -24.21
N GLU A 393 1.14 -8.11 -23.63
CA GLU A 393 0.81 -9.30 -22.83
C GLU A 393 0.20 -10.45 -23.64
N SER A 394 -0.15 -10.25 -24.92
CA SER A 394 -0.77 -11.28 -25.78
C SER A 394 0.17 -11.84 -26.87
N LEU A 395 1.48 -11.64 -26.76
CA LEU A 395 2.48 -12.25 -27.65
C LEU A 395 3.35 -13.27 -26.93
N SER A 396 2.71 -14.28 -26.37
CA SER A 396 3.33 -15.61 -26.19
C SER A 396 2.30 -16.71 -26.43
N ASN A 397 1.65 -16.69 -27.60
CA ASN A 397 1.26 -17.93 -28.31
C ASN A 397 0.62 -17.60 -29.66
N GLY A 398 1.26 -18.00 -30.75
CA GLY A 398 0.68 -17.92 -32.09
C GLY A 398 1.63 -18.26 -33.25
N ASN A 399 1.95 -19.56 -33.39
CA ASN A 399 2.34 -20.27 -34.62
C ASN A 399 3.47 -19.70 -35.51
N SER A 400 4.63 -20.35 -35.43
CA SER A 400 5.50 -20.59 -36.59
C SER A 400 5.63 -22.10 -36.81
N PHE A 401 4.89 -22.62 -37.80
CA PHE A 401 5.19 -23.90 -38.43
C PHE A 401 6.54 -23.79 -39.14
N GLY A 402 7.54 -24.45 -38.59
CA GLY A 402 8.91 -24.43 -39.10
C GLY A 402 9.78 -25.47 -38.39
N ARG A 403 9.45 -26.75 -38.57
CA ARG A 403 10.33 -27.93 -38.56
C ARG A 403 11.70 -27.75 -37.88
N ASN A 404 11.74 -27.96 -36.57
CA ASN A 404 12.81 -28.67 -35.84
C ASN A 404 12.40 -28.80 -34.36
N SER A 405 11.74 -29.91 -34.04
CA SER A 405 11.48 -30.33 -32.66
C SER A 405 12.81 -30.63 -31.96
N ARG A 406 13.32 -29.66 -31.19
CA ARG A 406 14.15 -29.97 -30.03
C ARG A 406 13.19 -30.10 -28.85
N SER A 407 13.04 -31.33 -28.39
CA SER A 407 12.40 -31.67 -27.12
C SER A 407 13.06 -30.86 -26.00
N GLU A 408 12.33 -29.94 -25.38
CA GLU A 408 12.72 -29.43 -24.07
C GLU A 408 12.36 -30.50 -23.04
N SER A 409 13.27 -31.47 -22.93
CA SER A 409 13.25 -32.46 -21.86
C SER A 409 13.36 -31.71 -20.53
N GLY A 410 12.36 -31.90 -19.65
CA GLY A 410 12.45 -31.43 -18.27
C GLY A 410 13.66 -32.03 -17.54
N PRO A 411 13.95 -31.60 -16.31
CA PRO A 411 15.15 -32.02 -15.55
C PRO A 411 15.31 -33.55 -15.39
N ASN A 412 14.23 -34.33 -15.64
CA ASN A 412 14.20 -35.78 -15.58
C ASN A 412 13.78 -36.49 -16.89
N GLY A 413 13.75 -35.80 -18.05
CA GLY A 413 13.57 -36.46 -19.36
C GLY A 413 12.13 -36.74 -19.81
N GLU A 414 11.10 -36.15 -19.19
CA GLU A 414 9.70 -36.29 -19.61
C GLU A 414 9.29 -35.21 -20.64
N ASP A 415 8.43 -35.57 -21.61
CA ASP A 415 7.89 -34.68 -22.64
C ASP A 415 6.86 -33.71 -22.03
N LEU A 416 7.30 -32.51 -21.68
CA LEU A 416 6.43 -31.42 -21.23
C LEU A 416 5.86 -30.65 -22.44
N PRO A 417 4.63 -30.09 -22.36
CA PRO A 417 3.76 -30.01 -21.19
C PRO A 417 2.81 -31.21 -21.01
N LEU A 418 2.50 -31.54 -19.75
CA LEU A 418 1.62 -32.67 -19.38
C LEU A 418 0.14 -32.33 -19.58
N HIS A 419 -0.60 -33.13 -20.34
CA HIS A 419 -2.02 -32.91 -20.60
C HIS A 419 -2.91 -33.64 -19.58
N ILE A 420 -3.71 -32.90 -18.81
CA ILE A 420 -4.56 -33.47 -17.76
C ILE A 420 -6.04 -33.29 -18.08
N TYR A 421 -6.81 -34.37 -17.98
CA TYR A 421 -8.26 -34.35 -18.07
C TYR A 421 -8.90 -34.25 -16.66
N PRO A 422 -9.52 -33.11 -16.30
CA PRO A 422 -10.16 -32.96 -15.00
C PRO A 422 -11.58 -33.53 -15.00
N TYR A 423 -11.91 -34.34 -13.99
CA TYR A 423 -13.24 -34.95 -13.84
C TYR A 423 -13.82 -34.74 -12.44
N GLY A 424 -14.86 -33.92 -12.35
CA GLY A 424 -15.52 -33.60 -11.08
C GLY A 424 -14.73 -32.63 -10.18
N VAL A 425 -13.71 -31.96 -10.73
CA VAL A 425 -12.92 -30.93 -10.05
C VAL A 425 -13.17 -29.59 -10.75
N SER A 426 -13.22 -28.48 -10.00
CA SER A 426 -13.45 -27.16 -10.58
C SER A 426 -12.29 -26.77 -11.50
N ARG A 427 -12.61 -26.47 -12.77
CA ARG A 427 -11.63 -26.01 -13.76
C ARG A 427 -10.98 -24.69 -13.33
N HIS A 428 -11.75 -23.78 -12.73
CA HIS A 428 -11.23 -22.51 -12.21
C HIS A 428 -10.16 -22.72 -11.14
N GLN A 429 -10.39 -23.65 -10.18
CA GLN A 429 -9.41 -23.94 -9.13
C GLN A 429 -8.14 -24.58 -9.71
N LEU A 430 -8.27 -25.40 -10.76
CA LEU A 430 -7.12 -26.00 -11.44
C LEU A 430 -6.32 -24.96 -12.22
N ASP A 431 -6.98 -24.12 -13.02
CA ASP A 431 -6.34 -23.04 -13.78
C ASP A 431 -5.62 -22.06 -12.82
N GLN A 432 -6.23 -21.77 -11.67
CA GLN A 432 -5.63 -20.93 -10.63
C GLN A 432 -4.35 -21.57 -10.04
N VAL A 433 -4.41 -22.84 -9.65
CA VAL A 433 -3.23 -23.57 -9.12
C VAL A 433 -2.12 -23.65 -10.16
N ILE A 434 -2.46 -23.97 -11.41
CA ILE A 434 -1.49 -24.07 -12.52
C ILE A 434 -0.84 -22.71 -12.80
N GLY A 435 -1.63 -21.64 -12.84
CA GLY A 435 -1.15 -20.29 -13.12
C GLY A 435 -0.23 -19.73 -12.04
N VAL A 436 -0.61 -19.83 -10.76
CA VAL A 436 0.19 -19.26 -9.66
C VAL A 436 1.48 -20.05 -9.43
N LEU A 437 1.44 -21.38 -9.57
CA LEU A 437 2.63 -22.23 -9.41
C LEU A 437 3.45 -22.36 -10.70
N ASN A 438 2.99 -21.77 -11.80
CA ASN A 438 3.59 -21.83 -13.13
C ASN A 438 3.94 -23.29 -13.55
N LEU A 439 3.00 -24.21 -13.32
CA LEU A 439 3.21 -25.63 -13.62
C LEU A 439 3.09 -25.89 -15.13
N PRO A 440 3.95 -26.75 -15.72
CA PRO A 440 3.90 -27.09 -17.15
C PRO A 440 2.77 -28.10 -17.46
N VAL A 441 1.53 -27.72 -17.16
CA VAL A 441 0.32 -28.56 -17.26
C VAL A 441 -0.72 -27.87 -18.15
N VAL A 442 -1.30 -28.62 -19.08
CA VAL A 442 -2.38 -28.14 -19.96
C VAL A 442 -3.66 -28.93 -19.68
N LEU A 443 -4.76 -28.23 -19.37
CA LEU A 443 -6.06 -28.86 -19.13
C LEU A 443 -6.80 -29.17 -20.43
N THR A 444 -7.07 -30.44 -20.70
CA THR A 444 -7.77 -30.89 -21.92
C THR A 444 -9.24 -31.20 -21.65
N LYS A 445 -10.09 -30.96 -22.67
CA LYS A 445 -11.54 -31.26 -22.62
C LYS A 445 -11.87 -32.65 -23.16
N GLU A 446 -10.91 -33.30 -23.82
CA GLU A 446 -11.08 -34.57 -24.50
C GLU A 446 -10.16 -35.62 -23.89
N LEU A 447 -10.69 -36.80 -23.61
CA LEU A 447 -9.95 -37.95 -23.07
C LEU A 447 -8.96 -38.55 -24.08
N ASP A 448 -9.06 -38.18 -25.36
CA ASP A 448 -8.16 -38.64 -26.43
C ASP A 448 -6.77 -38.00 -26.35
N ASN A 449 -6.70 -36.77 -25.83
CA ASN A 449 -5.49 -35.95 -25.81
C ASN A 449 -4.96 -35.76 -24.38
N ALA A 450 -5.26 -36.67 -23.46
CA ALA A 450 -4.88 -36.55 -22.05
C ALA A 450 -3.83 -37.61 -21.67
N ASP A 451 -2.79 -37.18 -20.97
CA ASP A 451 -1.72 -38.04 -20.43
C ASP A 451 -2.10 -38.58 -19.04
N ALA A 452 -2.96 -37.86 -18.30
CA ALA A 452 -3.47 -38.29 -17.00
C ALA A 452 -4.90 -37.81 -16.73
N ILE A 453 -5.63 -38.52 -15.88
CA ILE A 453 -6.98 -38.14 -15.42
C ILE A 453 -6.91 -37.71 -13.96
N LEU A 454 -7.36 -36.49 -13.64
CA LEU A 454 -7.46 -35.99 -12.26
C LEU A 454 -8.93 -35.95 -11.82
N ALA A 455 -9.30 -36.75 -10.84
CA ALA A 455 -10.71 -36.92 -10.48
C ALA A 455 -10.97 -37.05 -8.96
N LEU A 456 -12.14 -36.57 -8.51
CA LEU A 456 -12.58 -36.78 -7.13
C LEU A 456 -12.97 -38.25 -6.86
N ARG A 457 -12.55 -38.79 -5.72
CA ARG A 457 -12.80 -40.18 -5.31
C ARG A 457 -14.29 -40.54 -5.25
N SER A 458 -15.14 -39.58 -4.86
CA SER A 458 -16.61 -39.74 -4.84
C SER A 458 -17.17 -40.04 -6.24
N HIS A 459 -16.67 -39.35 -7.27
CA HIS A 459 -17.16 -39.46 -8.64
C HIS A 459 -16.56 -40.67 -9.38
N VAL A 460 -15.33 -41.06 -9.07
CA VAL A 460 -14.68 -42.26 -9.66
C VAL A 460 -15.33 -43.56 -9.18
N LYS A 461 -15.78 -43.63 -7.92
CA LYS A 461 -16.46 -44.82 -7.39
C LYS A 461 -17.81 -45.09 -8.08
N ASN A 462 -18.52 -44.03 -8.47
CA ASN A 462 -19.88 -44.13 -9.02
C ASN A 462 -19.93 -44.28 -10.54
N HIS A 463 -18.83 -44.05 -11.27
CA HIS A 463 -18.77 -44.13 -12.74
C HIS A 463 -17.88 -45.29 -13.23
N ALA A 464 -18.48 -46.46 -13.46
CA ALA A 464 -17.78 -47.63 -14.02
C ALA A 464 -17.22 -47.40 -15.43
N LYS A 465 -17.88 -46.56 -16.25
CA LYS A 465 -17.46 -46.23 -17.62
C LYS A 465 -16.12 -45.48 -17.67
N LEU A 466 -15.89 -44.52 -16.77
CA LEU A 466 -14.63 -43.77 -16.71
C LEU A 466 -13.44 -44.69 -16.40
N ARG A 467 -13.63 -45.65 -15.49
CA ARG A 467 -12.60 -46.66 -15.16
C ARG A 467 -12.32 -47.60 -16.33
N GLN A 468 -13.36 -48.01 -17.07
CA GLN A 468 -13.18 -48.84 -18.26
C GLN A 468 -12.46 -48.08 -19.38
N MET A 469 -12.80 -46.81 -19.61
CA MET A 469 -12.15 -45.97 -20.63
C MET A 469 -10.68 -45.69 -20.29
N ALA A 470 -10.38 -45.37 -19.02
CA ALA A 470 -9.00 -45.18 -18.58
C ALA A 470 -8.19 -46.47 -18.69
N LYS A 471 -8.77 -47.63 -18.32
CA LYS A 471 -8.11 -48.94 -18.42
C LYS A 471 -7.88 -49.37 -19.87
N ALA A 472 -8.81 -49.07 -20.77
CA ALA A 472 -8.67 -49.36 -22.20
C ALA A 472 -7.56 -48.54 -22.88
N ARG A 473 -7.21 -47.37 -22.31
CA ARG A 473 -6.22 -46.44 -22.86
C ARG A 473 -4.94 -46.32 -22.03
N HIS A 474 -4.81 -47.13 -20.99
CA HIS A 474 -3.67 -47.12 -20.06
C HIS A 474 -3.40 -45.75 -19.39
N LEU A 475 -4.43 -44.91 -19.22
CA LEU A 475 -4.27 -43.60 -18.58
C LEU A 475 -4.28 -43.72 -17.05
N PRO A 476 -3.28 -43.16 -16.34
CA PRO A 476 -3.27 -43.12 -14.88
C PRO A 476 -4.39 -42.21 -14.36
N ILE A 477 -5.18 -42.73 -13.40
CA ILE A 477 -6.21 -41.95 -12.69
C ILE A 477 -5.66 -41.53 -11.33
N GLN A 478 -5.44 -40.22 -11.15
CA GLN A 478 -5.11 -39.63 -9.87
C GLN A 478 -6.39 -39.25 -9.13
N MET A 479 -6.62 -39.88 -7.98
CA MET A 479 -7.82 -39.66 -7.17
C MET A 479 -7.58 -38.64 -6.04
N LEU A 480 -8.44 -37.62 -5.98
CA LEU A 480 -8.49 -36.61 -4.93
C LEU A 480 -9.54 -36.97 -3.87
N LYS A 481 -9.27 -36.72 -2.58
CA LYS A 481 -10.25 -36.97 -1.50
C LYS A 481 -11.34 -35.88 -1.49
N ALA A 482 -10.95 -34.63 -1.73
CA ALA A 482 -11.78 -33.44 -1.80
C ALA A 482 -11.22 -32.45 -2.85
N GLY A 483 -12.05 -31.54 -3.34
CA GLY A 483 -11.69 -30.54 -4.34
C GLY A 483 -11.08 -29.28 -3.72
N THR A 484 -10.17 -29.42 -2.76
CA THR A 484 -9.52 -28.29 -2.09
C THR A 484 -8.18 -27.97 -2.76
N ILE A 485 -7.78 -26.69 -2.72
CA ILE A 485 -6.52 -26.19 -3.30
C ILE A 485 -5.29 -27.00 -2.83
N PRO A 486 -5.13 -27.35 -1.54
CA PRO A 486 -3.98 -28.14 -1.09
C PRO A 486 -3.93 -29.54 -1.69
N GLN A 487 -5.08 -30.19 -1.85
CA GLN A 487 -5.14 -31.54 -2.40
C GLN A 487 -4.91 -31.54 -3.92
N ILE A 488 -5.44 -30.54 -4.61
CA ILE A 488 -5.19 -30.32 -6.05
C ILE A 488 -3.69 -30.09 -6.26
N THR A 489 -3.08 -29.19 -5.49
CA THR A 489 -1.66 -28.86 -5.60
C THR A 489 -0.77 -30.07 -5.34
N ARG A 490 -1.03 -30.84 -4.27
CA ARG A 490 -0.30 -32.08 -3.98
C ARG A 490 -0.43 -33.12 -5.09
N ALA A 491 -1.62 -33.25 -5.67
CA ALA A 491 -1.84 -34.20 -6.76
C ALA A 491 -1.11 -33.81 -8.04
N LEU A 492 -1.09 -32.51 -8.39
CA LEU A 492 -0.38 -32.01 -9.56
C LEU A 492 1.15 -32.13 -9.39
N ARG A 493 1.70 -31.78 -8.22
CA ARG A 493 3.14 -31.97 -7.94
C ARG A 493 3.56 -33.44 -8.02
N ARG A 494 2.73 -34.35 -7.48
CA ARG A 494 2.97 -35.79 -7.58
C ARG A 494 2.92 -36.31 -9.02
N LEU A 495 2.03 -35.77 -9.85
CA LEU A 495 1.96 -36.13 -11.27
C LEU A 495 3.19 -35.66 -12.06
N LEU A 496 3.80 -34.55 -11.65
CA LEU A 496 5.00 -33.98 -12.27
C LEU A 496 6.32 -34.48 -11.65
N ASN A 497 6.27 -35.44 -10.71
CA ASN A 497 7.44 -35.94 -9.97
C ASN A 497 8.28 -34.82 -9.33
N ILE A 498 7.65 -33.73 -8.88
CA ILE A 498 8.31 -32.62 -8.18
C ILE A 498 8.35 -32.95 -6.68
N ASP A 499 9.53 -32.89 -6.07
CA ASP A 499 9.71 -33.12 -4.63
C ASP A 499 8.83 -32.17 -3.80
N GLU A 500 8.17 -32.68 -2.75
CA GLU A 500 7.43 -31.85 -1.80
C GLU A 500 8.46 -30.95 -1.06
N PRO A 501 8.39 -29.61 -1.16
CA PRO A 501 9.32 -28.76 -0.41
C PRO A 501 9.07 -28.92 1.10
N GLU A 502 10.15 -28.99 1.89
CA GLU A 502 10.07 -29.03 3.36
C GLU A 502 9.54 -27.73 3.98
N VAL A 503 9.50 -26.65 3.20
CA VAL A 503 9.06 -25.30 3.59
C VAL A 503 7.92 -24.87 2.66
N THR A 504 6.85 -24.31 3.22
CA THR A 504 5.72 -23.75 2.48
C THR A 504 6.20 -22.69 1.48
N ASP A 505 5.96 -22.94 0.20
CA ASP A 505 6.33 -22.04 -0.90
C ASP A 505 5.39 -20.80 -0.86
N ASP A 506 5.95 -19.59 -0.82
CA ASP A 506 5.17 -18.33 -0.76
C ASP A 506 4.12 -18.23 -1.89
N ARG A 507 4.37 -18.91 -3.01
CA ARG A 507 3.46 -19.02 -4.15
C ARG A 507 2.22 -19.86 -3.85
N GLU A 508 2.32 -20.89 -3.01
CA GLU A 508 1.15 -21.66 -2.57
C GLU A 508 0.26 -20.85 -1.63
N LEU A 509 0.86 -19.99 -0.80
CA LEU A 509 0.12 -19.11 0.10
C LEU A 509 -0.73 -18.09 -0.68
N GLN A 510 -0.20 -17.58 -1.80
CA GLN A 510 -0.96 -16.69 -2.69
C GLN A 510 -2.26 -17.33 -3.20
N LEU A 511 -2.31 -18.66 -3.39
CA LEU A 511 -3.54 -19.34 -3.85
C LEU A 511 -4.71 -19.22 -2.86
N PHE A 512 -4.44 -19.03 -1.57
CA PHE A 512 -5.47 -18.83 -0.54
C PHE A 512 -5.99 -17.39 -0.49
N LEU A 513 -5.19 -16.42 -0.93
CA LEU A 513 -5.49 -14.98 -0.84
C LEU A 513 -6.30 -14.45 -2.04
N HIS A 514 -6.29 -15.14 -3.17
CA HIS A 514 -6.85 -14.65 -4.44
C HIS A 514 -8.40 -14.60 -4.51
N SER A 515 -9.12 -15.08 -3.49
CA SER A 515 -10.59 -15.08 -3.46
C SER A 515 -11.19 -14.53 -2.17
N ALA A 516 -10.39 -13.89 -1.31
CA ALA A 516 -10.80 -13.42 0.00
C ALA A 516 -11.20 -11.93 -0.02
N SER A 517 -12.27 -11.58 0.67
CA SER A 517 -12.58 -10.21 1.10
C SER A 517 -11.57 -9.71 2.14
N ASP A 518 -11.49 -8.40 2.38
CA ASP A 518 -10.51 -7.81 3.30
C ASP A 518 -10.54 -8.46 4.71
N ASP A 519 -11.73 -8.79 5.24
CA ASP A 519 -11.87 -9.46 6.55
C ASP A 519 -11.37 -10.93 6.54
N GLU A 520 -11.49 -11.60 5.40
CA GLU A 520 -11.02 -12.96 5.20
C GLU A 520 -9.49 -12.99 5.02
N MET A 521 -8.93 -11.96 4.38
CA MET A 521 -7.49 -11.73 4.22
C MET A 521 -6.83 -11.57 5.59
N ASP A 522 -7.35 -10.65 6.41
CA ASP A 522 -6.83 -10.36 7.75
C ASP A 522 -6.85 -11.62 8.64
N ALA A 523 -7.95 -12.39 8.57
CA ALA A 523 -8.09 -13.60 9.36
C ALA A 523 -7.17 -14.75 8.91
N LEU A 524 -6.85 -14.83 7.61
CA LEU A 524 -5.88 -15.80 7.09
C LEU A 524 -4.45 -15.39 7.42
N GLU A 525 -4.13 -14.10 7.35
CA GLU A 525 -2.82 -13.57 7.73
C GLU A 525 -2.56 -13.74 9.24
N GLU A 526 -3.58 -13.52 10.07
CA GLU A 526 -3.55 -13.81 11.51
C GLU A 526 -3.19 -15.28 11.78
N ALA A 527 -3.87 -16.22 11.10
CA ALA A 527 -3.60 -17.65 11.23
C ALA A 527 -2.19 -18.02 10.75
N ARG A 528 -1.71 -17.41 9.66
CA ARG A 528 -0.36 -17.60 9.11
C ARG A 528 0.72 -17.17 10.10
N LEU A 529 0.61 -15.95 10.63
CA LEU A 529 1.56 -15.40 11.60
C LEU A 529 1.56 -16.23 12.89
N ALA A 530 0.40 -16.66 13.37
CA ALA A 530 0.29 -17.53 14.53
C ALA A 530 1.06 -18.85 14.32
N VAL A 531 0.92 -19.47 13.14
CA VAL A 531 1.64 -20.72 12.82
C VAL A 531 3.15 -20.50 12.71
N GLU A 532 3.57 -19.50 11.92
CA GLU A 532 4.98 -19.28 11.57
C GLU A 532 5.80 -18.69 12.71
N GLN A 533 5.20 -17.86 13.58
CA GLN A 533 5.94 -17.16 14.63
C GLN A 533 5.81 -17.80 16.02
N ILE A 534 4.74 -18.58 16.24
CA ILE A 534 4.41 -19.10 17.57
C ILE A 534 4.33 -20.62 17.56
N VAL A 535 3.43 -21.21 16.76
CA VAL A 535 3.15 -22.65 16.86
C VAL A 535 4.36 -23.49 16.43
N ILE A 536 4.99 -23.17 15.30
CA ILE A 536 6.15 -23.92 14.80
C ILE A 536 7.43 -23.59 15.60
N PRO A 537 7.84 -22.32 15.81
CA PRO A 537 9.11 -22.03 16.47
C PRO A 537 9.09 -22.22 17.98
N LYS A 538 7.95 -21.94 18.64
CA LYS A 538 7.85 -21.97 20.11
C LYS A 538 7.15 -23.24 20.64
N GLY A 539 6.52 -24.03 19.77
CA GLY A 539 5.82 -25.26 20.15
C GLY A 539 4.62 -25.02 21.08
N GLN A 540 3.97 -23.86 20.98
CA GLN A 540 2.87 -23.46 21.87
C GLN A 540 1.54 -23.43 21.12
N PRO A 541 0.43 -23.88 21.74
CA PRO A 541 -0.89 -23.75 21.14
C PRO A 541 -1.35 -22.28 21.16
N VAL A 542 -2.02 -21.84 20.10
CA VAL A 542 -2.48 -20.46 19.93
C VAL A 542 -3.98 -20.43 19.68
N GLU A 543 -4.69 -19.52 20.34
CA GLU A 543 -6.08 -19.18 20.02
C GLU A 543 -6.12 -17.93 19.16
N LEU A 544 -6.82 -18.00 18.02
CA LEU A 544 -7.08 -16.86 17.14
C LEU A 544 -8.30 -16.05 17.62
N LEU A 545 -8.55 -14.91 17.00
CA LEU A 545 -9.72 -14.09 17.25
C LEU A 545 -11.02 -14.82 16.85
N PRO A 546 -12.17 -14.52 17.51
CA PRO A 546 -13.47 -15.01 17.09
C PRO A 546 -13.84 -14.55 15.67
N ARG A 547 -14.23 -15.50 14.82
CA ARG A 547 -14.54 -15.24 13.41
C ARG A 547 -15.77 -16.03 12.96
N SER A 548 -16.35 -15.60 11.84
CA SER A 548 -17.51 -16.25 11.23
C SER A 548 -17.19 -17.73 10.87
N PRO A 549 -18.22 -18.61 10.75
CA PRO A 549 -18.00 -20.00 10.38
C PRO A 549 -17.28 -20.20 9.03
N GLN A 550 -17.47 -19.29 8.08
CA GLN A 550 -16.83 -19.33 6.76
C GLN A 550 -15.32 -19.06 6.88
N VAL A 551 -14.95 -18.00 7.59
CA VAL A 551 -13.55 -17.63 7.86
C VAL A 551 -12.83 -18.73 8.65
N ARG A 552 -13.45 -19.26 9.71
CA ARG A 552 -12.86 -20.34 10.51
C ARG A 552 -12.60 -21.61 9.69
N LYS A 553 -13.45 -21.91 8.70
CA LYS A 553 -13.21 -23.02 7.78
C LYS A 553 -11.95 -22.79 6.94
N MET A 554 -11.74 -21.58 6.42
CA MET A 554 -10.53 -21.25 5.66
C MET A 554 -9.28 -21.28 6.53
N GLN A 555 -9.36 -20.79 7.78
CA GLN A 555 -8.26 -20.89 8.74
C GLN A 555 -7.92 -22.36 9.05
N HIS A 556 -8.91 -23.24 9.21
CA HIS A 556 -8.68 -24.68 9.35
C HIS A 556 -7.96 -25.27 8.12
N GLU A 557 -8.37 -24.89 6.90
CA GLU A 557 -7.74 -25.36 5.65
C GLU A 557 -6.27 -24.88 5.53
N LEU A 558 -5.97 -23.65 5.96
CA LEU A 558 -4.60 -23.13 6.02
C LEU A 558 -3.75 -23.90 7.05
N VAL A 559 -4.28 -24.15 8.24
CA VAL A 559 -3.54 -24.89 9.29
C VAL A 559 -3.26 -26.33 8.87
N GLU A 560 -4.19 -26.98 8.16
CA GLU A 560 -3.98 -28.31 7.58
C GLU A 560 -2.85 -28.31 6.55
N HIS A 561 -2.67 -27.21 5.79
CA HIS A 561 -1.56 -27.06 4.84
C HIS A 561 -0.19 -27.11 5.55
N TYR A 562 -0.08 -26.48 6.73
CA TYR A 562 1.11 -26.58 7.59
C TYR A 562 1.22 -27.92 8.34
N ARG A 563 0.33 -28.89 8.07
CA ARG A 563 0.28 -30.22 8.72
C ARG A 563 0.04 -30.17 10.24
N LEU A 564 -0.58 -29.09 10.73
CA LEU A 564 -0.88 -28.88 12.14
C LEU A 564 -2.34 -29.24 12.47
N ARG A 565 -2.63 -29.48 13.75
CA ARG A 565 -4.00 -29.76 14.22
C ARG A 565 -4.67 -28.47 14.69
N SER A 566 -5.96 -28.34 14.44
CA SER A 566 -6.77 -27.22 14.94
C SER A 566 -8.17 -27.64 15.34
N ASP A 567 -8.70 -27.00 16.38
CA ASP A 567 -10.06 -27.20 16.89
C ASP A 567 -10.78 -25.87 17.08
N SER A 568 -12.07 -25.82 16.78
CA SER A 568 -12.91 -24.65 17.03
C SER A 568 -13.47 -24.66 18.47
N PHE A 569 -13.17 -23.63 19.26
CA PHE A 569 -13.54 -23.51 20.68
C PHE A 569 -14.50 -22.33 20.93
N GLY A 570 -15.43 -22.50 21.88
CA GLY A 570 -16.42 -21.49 22.31
C GLY A 570 -17.78 -21.55 21.60
N ASP A 571 -18.69 -20.66 22.01
CA ASP A 571 -20.05 -20.50 21.46
C ASP A 571 -20.17 -19.26 20.58
N GLU A 572 -21.09 -19.28 19.61
CA GLU A 572 -21.34 -18.10 18.75
C GLU A 572 -21.93 -16.94 19.57
N PRO A 573 -21.49 -15.69 19.37
CA PRO A 573 -20.62 -15.19 18.29
C PRO A 573 -19.10 -15.25 18.59
N ASN A 574 -18.69 -15.66 19.80
CA ASN A 574 -17.29 -15.63 20.26
C ASN A 574 -16.50 -16.92 19.94
N ARG A 575 -16.97 -17.69 18.97
CA ARG A 575 -16.36 -18.96 18.58
C ARG A 575 -15.11 -18.72 17.74
N ARG A 576 -14.00 -19.36 18.12
CA ARG A 576 -12.66 -19.09 17.58
C ARG A 576 -11.87 -20.36 17.30
N LEU A 577 -10.78 -20.24 16.57
CA LEU A 577 -9.91 -21.36 16.21
C LEU A 577 -8.74 -21.47 17.19
N ARG A 578 -8.47 -22.67 17.71
CA ARG A 578 -7.25 -23.00 18.45
C ARG A 578 -6.38 -23.91 17.59
N ILE A 579 -5.11 -23.56 17.44
CA ILE A 579 -4.09 -24.30 16.69
C ILE A 579 -3.14 -24.97 17.68
N TYR A 580 -2.78 -26.22 17.44
CA TYR A 580 -1.87 -27.01 18.26
C TYR A 580 -0.56 -27.28 17.53
N PRO A 581 0.57 -27.36 18.27
CA PRO A 581 1.85 -27.83 17.72
C PRO A 581 1.77 -29.30 17.28
N ALA A 582 2.64 -29.68 16.35
CA ALA A 582 2.69 -31.01 15.71
C ALA A 582 3.00 -32.16 16.68
#